data_AF-A0A060CKE1-F1
#
_entry.id   AF-A0A060CKE1-F1
#
_cell.length_a   1.000
_cell.length_b   1.000
_cell.length_c   1.000
_cell.angle_alpha   90.00
_cell.angle_beta   90.00
_cell.angle_gamma   90.00
#
_symmetry.space_group_name_H-M   'P 1'
#
loop_
_entity.id
_entity.type
_entity.pdbx_description
1 polymer ?
#
loop_
_entity_poly.entity_id
_entity_poly.type
_entity_poly.pdbx_seq_one_letter_code
_entity_poly.pdbx_strand_id
1 'polypeptide(L)'
;LIYDPESDEIITGTLGTPTNTTVGTLGISKTLAESLIAQKNAGVPLKINMFIAAYVGFIKTKNIIATTIHGDQDNIVALGAHSDSVEAGPGINDDGSGTISLLNVAAQLTNFKINNAVRFAWWAAEEEGLLGSNFYAYNLTALENSKIRLFMDYDMMA
;
A
#
# COMPACT_ATOMS: atom_id res chain seq x y z
N LEU A 1 -7.24 9.52 -21.87
CA LEU A 1 -6.27 10.48 -21.30
C LEU A 1 -7.00 11.25 -20.21
N ILE A 2 -6.40 11.37 -19.04
CA ILE A 2 -6.95 12.11 -17.89
C ILE A 2 -5.88 13.12 -17.44
N TYR A 3 -6.28 14.29 -16.99
CA TYR A 3 -5.39 15.30 -16.42
C TYR A 3 -6.11 16.03 -15.28
N ASP A 4 -5.34 16.60 -14.36
CA ASP A 4 -5.87 17.50 -13.33
C ASP A 4 -5.86 18.94 -13.87
N PRO A 5 -7.01 19.64 -13.95
CA PRO A 5 -7.03 21.05 -14.34
C PRO A 5 -6.45 21.98 -13.26
N GLU A 6 -6.39 21.56 -12.00
CA GLU A 6 -5.97 22.38 -10.86
C GLU A 6 -4.50 22.14 -10.45
N SER A 7 -3.86 21.09 -10.96
CA SER A 7 -2.48 20.72 -10.64
C SER A 7 -1.64 20.48 -11.91
N ASP A 8 -0.34 20.79 -11.86
CA ASP A 8 0.62 20.41 -12.91
C ASP A 8 1.16 18.98 -12.70
N GLU A 9 0.83 18.34 -11.58
CA GLU A 9 1.17 16.94 -11.33
C GLU A 9 0.40 15.99 -12.24
N ILE A 10 1.04 14.89 -12.61
CA ILE A 10 0.40 13.85 -13.41
C ILE A 10 -0.44 12.98 -12.48
N ILE A 11 -1.74 12.88 -12.77
CA ILE A 11 -2.61 11.92 -12.09
C ILE A 11 -2.10 10.50 -12.36
N THR A 12 -1.68 9.82 -11.32
CA THR A 12 -1.43 8.38 -11.32
C THR A 12 -2.69 7.65 -10.85
N GLY A 13 -2.89 6.43 -11.35
CA GLY A 13 -4.01 5.59 -10.96
C GLY A 13 -3.50 4.23 -10.52
N THR A 14 -4.28 3.57 -9.67
CA THR A 14 -4.02 2.17 -9.27
C THR A 14 -4.68 1.21 -10.25
N LEU A 15 -4.12 -0.01 -10.35
CA LEU A 15 -4.68 -1.08 -11.16
C LEU A 15 -5.89 -1.70 -10.44
N GLY A 16 -7.04 -1.69 -11.11
CA GLY A 16 -8.24 -2.39 -10.67
C GLY A 16 -8.43 -3.74 -11.37
N THR A 17 -9.43 -4.50 -10.93
CA THR A 17 -9.85 -5.71 -11.67
C THR A 17 -10.50 -5.28 -13.00
N PRO A 18 -9.93 -5.66 -14.16
CA PRO A 18 -10.48 -5.27 -15.45
C PRO A 18 -11.81 -5.99 -15.70
N THR A 19 -12.71 -5.28 -16.35
CA THR A 19 -13.98 -5.79 -16.87
C THR A 19 -13.93 -5.80 -18.39
N ASN A 20 -14.93 -6.41 -19.04
CA ASN A 20 -15.08 -6.35 -20.51
C ASN A 20 -15.36 -4.93 -21.04
N THR A 21 -15.55 -3.96 -20.14
CA THR A 21 -15.80 -2.54 -20.47
C THR A 21 -14.66 -1.62 -20.03
N THR A 22 -13.57 -2.15 -19.47
CA THR A 22 -12.43 -1.34 -19.04
C THR A 22 -11.62 -0.88 -20.25
N VAL A 23 -11.32 0.42 -20.31
CA VAL A 23 -10.47 1.02 -21.34
C VAL A 23 -9.14 1.48 -20.75
N GLY A 24 -8.06 1.26 -21.49
CA GLY A 24 -6.73 1.72 -21.12
C GLY A 24 -6.73 3.24 -20.92
N THR A 25 -6.23 3.67 -19.76
CA THR A 25 -6.26 5.07 -19.34
C THR A 25 -4.87 5.50 -18.93
N LEU A 26 -4.47 6.71 -19.33
CA LEU A 26 -3.19 7.32 -18.99
C LEU A 26 -3.45 8.72 -18.44
N GLY A 27 -2.78 9.03 -17.32
CA GLY A 27 -2.57 10.41 -16.86
C GLY A 27 -1.63 11.15 -17.80
N ILE A 28 -1.91 12.42 -18.07
CA ILE A 28 -1.02 13.34 -18.79
C ILE A 28 -0.89 14.64 -18.01
N SER A 29 0.19 15.39 -18.26
CA SER A 29 0.35 16.71 -17.66
C SER A 29 -0.71 17.70 -18.17
N LYS A 30 -1.02 18.69 -17.34
CA LYS A 30 -1.91 19.79 -17.70
C LYS A 30 -1.46 20.52 -18.96
N THR A 31 -0.16 20.82 -19.08
CA THR A 31 0.40 21.49 -20.27
C THR A 31 0.15 20.70 -21.56
N LEU A 32 0.29 19.36 -21.54
CA LEU A 32 -0.01 18.54 -22.71
C LEU A 32 -1.51 18.54 -23.01
N ALA A 33 -2.35 18.43 -21.98
CA ALA A 33 -3.80 18.45 -22.13
C ALA A 33 -4.29 19.77 -22.75
N GLU A 34 -3.84 20.92 -22.25
CA GLU A 34 -4.19 22.25 -22.77
C GLU A 34 -3.76 22.42 -24.23
N SER A 35 -2.56 21.96 -24.59
CA SER A 35 -2.08 21.97 -25.98
C SER A 35 -2.97 21.14 -26.91
N LEU A 36 -3.36 19.93 -26.48
CA LEU A 36 -4.27 19.07 -27.25
C LEU A 36 -5.67 19.69 -27.37
N ILE A 37 -6.19 20.30 -26.31
CA ILE A 37 -7.48 20.99 -26.30
C ILE A 37 -7.46 22.18 -27.27
N ALA A 38 -6.41 23.00 -27.25
CA ALA A 38 -6.26 24.14 -28.14
C ALA A 38 -6.21 23.72 -29.62
N GLN A 39 -5.44 22.67 -29.95
CA GLN A 39 -5.38 22.12 -31.32
C GLN A 39 -6.74 21.59 -31.78
N LYS A 40 -7.44 20.85 -30.91
CA LYS A 40 -8.79 20.36 -31.19
C LYS A 40 -9.76 21.52 -31.46
N ASN A 41 -9.72 22.57 -30.64
CA ASN A 41 -10.58 23.75 -30.77
C ASN A 41 -10.27 24.55 -32.05
N ALA A 42 -9.02 24.53 -32.51
CA ALA A 42 -8.60 25.10 -33.79
C ALA A 42 -8.97 24.24 -35.02
N GLY A 43 -9.67 23.11 -34.82
CA GLY A 43 -10.07 22.21 -35.90
C GLY A 43 -8.93 21.36 -36.47
N VAL A 44 -7.79 21.30 -35.79
CA VAL A 44 -6.65 20.47 -36.20
C VAL A 44 -6.98 19.00 -35.90
N PRO A 45 -6.94 18.08 -36.89
CA PRO A 45 -7.14 16.67 -36.64
C PRO A 45 -6.06 16.11 -35.71
N LEU A 46 -6.49 15.50 -34.60
CA LEU A 46 -5.60 14.87 -33.63
C LEU A 46 -5.54 13.37 -33.86
N LYS A 47 -4.33 12.82 -34.00
CA LYS A 47 -4.07 11.38 -33.99
C LYS A 47 -3.16 11.04 -32.82
N ILE A 48 -3.67 10.21 -31.91
CA ILE A 48 -2.93 9.76 -30.72
C ILE A 48 -2.75 8.25 -30.84
N ASN A 49 -1.51 7.79 -30.83
CA ASN A 49 -1.19 6.38 -30.73
C ASN A 49 -0.85 6.08 -29.27
N MET A 50 -1.52 5.10 -28.69
CA MET A 50 -1.33 4.69 -27.30
C MET A 50 -1.01 3.20 -27.27
N PHE A 51 0.02 2.84 -26.52
CA PHE A 51 0.38 1.46 -26.25
C PHE A 51 0.41 1.26 -24.73
N ILE A 52 -0.42 0.33 -24.24
CA ILE A 52 -0.47 -0.05 -22.84
C ILE A 52 -0.27 -1.55 -22.80
N ALA A 53 0.78 -1.99 -22.11
CA ALA A 53 1.00 -3.38 -21.75
C ALA A 53 0.75 -3.50 -20.25
N ALA A 54 -0.32 -4.21 -19.87
CA ALA A 54 -0.66 -4.45 -18.48
C ALA A 54 -0.84 -5.95 -18.26
N TYR A 55 -0.36 -6.44 -17.12
CA TYR A 55 -0.63 -7.79 -16.65
C TYR A 55 -1.63 -7.70 -15.50
N VAL A 56 -2.72 -8.46 -15.60
CA VAL A 56 -3.63 -8.65 -14.47
C VAL A 56 -3.76 -10.13 -14.20
N GLY A 57 -3.42 -10.53 -12.99
CA GLY A 57 -3.47 -11.91 -12.56
C GLY A 57 -3.52 -12.01 -11.04
N PHE A 58 -3.88 -13.20 -10.56
CA PHE A 58 -3.84 -13.48 -9.13
C PHE A 58 -2.41 -13.83 -8.71
N ILE A 59 -1.86 -13.04 -7.79
CA ILE A 59 -0.55 -13.27 -7.20
C ILE A 59 -0.77 -13.69 -5.74
N LYS A 60 -0.10 -14.77 -5.33
CA LYS A 60 -0.15 -15.24 -3.95
C LYS A 60 0.92 -14.52 -3.13
N THR A 61 0.48 -13.72 -2.16
CA THR A 61 1.33 -13.05 -1.17
C THR A 61 1.14 -13.65 0.23
N LYS A 62 1.90 -13.20 1.22
CA LYS A 62 1.80 -13.67 2.62
C LYS A 62 2.11 -12.54 3.59
N ASN A 63 1.19 -12.30 4.51
CA ASN A 63 1.52 -11.55 5.73
C ASN A 63 2.38 -12.42 6.66
N ILE A 64 3.27 -11.79 7.42
CA ILE A 64 4.02 -12.44 8.50
C ILE A 64 3.53 -11.86 9.82
N ILE A 65 3.02 -12.72 10.71
CA ILE A 65 2.54 -12.31 12.03
C ILE A 65 3.34 -13.07 13.09
N ALA A 66 3.95 -12.34 14.01
CA ALA A 66 4.63 -12.89 15.18
C ALA A 66 4.02 -12.30 16.46
N THR A 67 3.85 -13.09 17.51
CA THR A 67 3.38 -12.60 18.81
C THR A 67 4.30 -13.12 19.90
N THR A 68 4.64 -12.27 20.86
CA THR A 68 5.48 -12.68 21.99
C THR A 68 4.81 -13.79 22.79
N ILE A 69 5.62 -14.78 23.21
CA ILE A 69 5.14 -15.86 24.09
C ILE A 69 4.86 -15.38 25.52
N HIS A 70 5.48 -14.27 25.91
CA HIS A 70 5.29 -13.61 27.20
C HIS A 70 4.29 -12.46 27.08
N GLY A 71 3.80 -11.99 28.23
CA GLY A 71 2.73 -11.01 28.32
C GLY A 71 1.35 -11.66 28.22
N ASP A 72 0.34 -10.88 28.57
CA ASP A 72 -1.06 -11.27 28.54
C ASP A 72 -1.57 -11.40 27.10
N GLN A 73 -1.96 -12.61 26.72
CA GLN A 73 -2.43 -12.93 25.37
C GLN A 73 -3.88 -12.44 25.11
N ASP A 74 -4.58 -11.97 26.14
CA ASP A 74 -5.90 -11.33 26.02
C ASP A 74 -5.82 -9.78 26.01
N ASN A 75 -4.60 -9.25 26.11
CA ASN A 75 -4.29 -7.82 26.00
C ASN A 75 -3.07 -7.62 25.09
N ILE A 76 -3.34 -7.37 23.81
CA ILE A 76 -2.32 -7.31 22.76
C ILE A 76 -2.06 -5.85 22.36
N VAL A 77 -0.79 -5.46 22.37
CA VAL A 77 -0.30 -4.26 21.67
C VAL A 77 0.30 -4.70 20.34
N ALA A 78 -0.27 -4.23 19.24
CA ALA A 78 0.12 -4.64 17.89
C ALA A 78 0.90 -3.52 17.17
N LEU A 79 1.92 -3.92 16.43
CA LEU A 79 2.77 -3.07 15.58
C LEU A 79 2.74 -3.64 14.16
N GLY A 80 2.56 -2.78 13.17
CA GLY A 80 2.57 -3.13 11.75
C GLY A 80 3.57 -2.33 10.95
N ALA A 81 4.09 -2.93 9.89
CA ALA A 81 4.83 -2.33 8.78
C ALA A 81 4.47 -3.12 7.52
N HIS A 82 4.73 -2.61 6.33
CA HIS A 82 4.59 -3.43 5.11
C HIS A 82 5.94 -3.95 4.61
N SER A 83 5.88 -5.03 3.85
CA SER A 83 7.05 -5.80 3.40
C SER A 83 7.25 -5.80 1.88
N ASP A 84 6.25 -5.32 1.14
CA ASP A 84 6.35 -4.99 -0.27
C ASP A 84 6.82 -3.55 -0.48
N SER A 85 7.04 -3.19 -1.74
CA SER A 85 7.48 -1.87 -2.23
C SER A 85 7.05 -1.76 -3.69
N VAL A 86 7.05 -0.56 -4.24
CA VAL A 86 6.86 -0.31 -5.68
C VAL A 86 8.09 -0.63 -6.54
N GLU A 87 7.88 -0.86 -7.83
CA GLU A 87 8.94 -1.09 -8.83
C GLU A 87 9.88 0.12 -9.01
N ALA A 88 9.38 1.33 -8.77
CA ALA A 88 10.11 2.58 -9.02
C ALA A 88 11.35 2.76 -8.13
N GLY A 89 11.43 2.05 -7.00
CA GLY A 89 12.48 2.27 -6.01
C GLY A 89 12.81 1.02 -5.18
N PRO A 90 13.90 1.08 -4.41
CA PRO A 90 14.36 -0.05 -3.60
C PRO A 90 13.57 -0.26 -2.29
N GLY A 91 12.58 0.58 -1.99
CA GLY A 91 11.75 0.49 -0.79
C GLY A 91 12.50 0.66 0.53
N ILE A 92 13.58 1.45 0.55
CA ILE A 92 14.42 1.59 1.76
C ILE A 92 13.68 2.32 2.88
N ASN A 93 13.00 3.41 2.54
CA ASN A 93 12.18 4.13 3.52
C ASN A 93 10.76 3.61 3.58
N ASP A 94 10.24 3.24 2.42
CA ASP A 94 8.85 2.85 2.14
C ASP A 94 8.84 1.37 1.66
N ASP A 95 8.73 0.38 2.55
CA ASP A 95 8.71 0.50 4.02
C ASP A 95 9.80 -0.35 4.71
N GLY A 96 11.00 -0.30 4.13
CA GLY A 96 12.19 -0.86 4.76
C GLY A 96 12.47 -0.26 6.14
N SER A 97 12.14 1.01 6.36
CA SER A 97 12.35 1.73 7.61
C SER A 97 11.40 1.25 8.73
N GLY A 98 10.12 1.05 8.44
CA GLY A 98 9.15 0.45 9.34
C GLY A 98 9.47 -1.01 9.62
N THR A 99 9.76 -1.78 8.57
CA THR A 99 10.16 -3.19 8.69
C THR A 99 11.35 -3.37 9.65
N ILE A 100 12.42 -2.56 9.50
CA ILE A 100 13.58 -2.67 10.40
C ILE A 100 13.29 -2.12 11.80
N SER A 101 12.36 -1.16 11.94
CA SER A 101 11.92 -0.65 13.22
C SER A 101 11.21 -1.73 14.04
N LEU A 102 10.30 -2.49 13.42
CA LEU A 102 9.63 -3.62 14.08
C LEU A 102 10.62 -4.69 14.55
N LEU A 103 11.60 -5.04 13.71
CA LEU A 103 12.66 -6.00 14.07
C LEU A 103 13.50 -5.50 15.26
N ASN A 104 13.86 -4.21 15.27
CA ASN A 104 14.59 -3.61 16.39
C ASN A 104 13.76 -3.60 17.67
N VAL A 105 12.49 -3.23 17.61
CA VAL A 105 11.59 -3.28 18.78
C VAL A 105 11.51 -4.71 19.30
N ALA A 106 11.27 -5.69 18.43
CA ALA A 106 11.21 -7.10 18.82
C ALA A 106 12.50 -7.58 19.50
N ALA A 107 13.66 -7.23 18.95
CA ALA A 107 14.97 -7.58 19.51
C ALA A 107 15.22 -6.90 20.86
N GLN A 108 14.88 -5.63 21.02
CA GLN A 108 15.10 -4.91 22.28
C GLN A 108 14.13 -5.35 23.38
N LEU A 109 12.91 -5.76 23.00
CA LEU A 109 11.87 -6.18 23.94
C LEU A 109 12.28 -7.39 24.80
N THR A 110 13.21 -8.23 24.31
CA THR A 110 13.72 -9.39 25.07
C THR A 110 14.45 -9.01 26.35
N ASN A 111 14.87 -7.75 26.48
CA ASN A 111 15.54 -7.23 27.67
C ASN A 111 14.56 -6.79 28.77
N PHE A 112 13.25 -6.88 28.53
CA PHE A 112 12.21 -6.38 29.42
C PHE A 112 11.20 -7.47 29.79
N LYS A 113 10.56 -7.29 30.96
CA LYS A 113 9.33 -8.01 31.30
C LYS A 113 8.15 -7.20 30.79
N ILE A 114 7.29 -7.83 30.00
CA ILE A 114 6.12 -7.20 29.38
C ILE A 114 4.83 -7.66 30.06
N ASN A 115 3.91 -6.72 30.29
CA ASN A 115 2.59 -7.03 30.85
C ASN A 115 1.61 -7.50 29.77
N ASN A 116 1.61 -6.82 28.63
CA ASN A 116 0.78 -7.14 27.46
C ASN A 116 1.59 -7.95 26.47
N ALA A 117 0.94 -8.87 25.74
CA ALA A 117 1.58 -9.50 24.60
C ALA A 117 1.81 -8.47 23.49
N VAL A 118 2.92 -8.59 22.77
CA VAL A 118 3.24 -7.72 21.64
C VAL A 118 3.14 -8.51 20.35
N ARG A 119 2.34 -8.02 19.40
CA ARG A 119 2.16 -8.61 18.07
C ARG A 119 2.86 -7.75 17.03
N PHE A 120 3.70 -8.37 16.22
CA PHE A 120 4.37 -7.76 15.08
C PHE A 120 3.73 -8.31 13.81
N ALA A 121 3.41 -7.42 12.88
CA ALA A 121 2.83 -7.76 11.60
C ALA A 121 3.62 -7.10 10.47
N TRP A 122 3.99 -7.90 9.48
CA TRP A 122 4.48 -7.43 8.20
C TRP A 122 3.42 -7.71 7.15
N TRP A 123 2.78 -6.66 6.65
CA TRP A 123 1.73 -6.73 5.65
C TRP A 123 2.34 -6.93 4.28
N ALA A 124 1.66 -7.71 3.44
CA ALA A 124 2.01 -7.82 2.04
C ALA A 124 0.97 -7.10 1.18
N ALA A 125 1.40 -6.59 0.03
CA ALA A 125 0.55 -5.89 -0.92
C ALA A 125 -0.17 -4.69 -0.30
N GLU A 126 0.56 -3.89 0.47
CA GLU A 126 0.11 -2.57 0.94
C GLU A 126 -0.04 -1.63 -0.27
N GLU A 127 0.95 -1.61 -1.14
CA GLU A 127 1.07 -0.69 -2.28
C GLU A 127 -0.01 -0.94 -3.35
N GLU A 128 -0.56 -2.17 -3.34
CA GLU A 128 -1.66 -2.61 -4.20
C GLU A 128 -3.04 -2.32 -3.60
N GLY A 129 -3.10 -1.54 -2.51
CA GLY A 129 -4.34 -1.10 -1.86
C GLY A 129 -4.65 -1.80 -0.53
N LEU A 130 -3.69 -1.84 0.39
CA LEU A 130 -3.83 -2.34 1.75
C LEU A 130 -4.29 -3.80 1.83
N LEU A 131 -3.99 -4.62 0.82
CA LEU A 131 -4.62 -5.93 0.65
C LEU A 131 -4.30 -6.88 1.80
N GLY A 132 -3.05 -6.88 2.27
CA GLY A 132 -2.61 -7.72 3.38
C GLY A 132 -3.25 -7.37 4.71
N SER A 133 -3.23 -6.09 5.09
CA SER A 133 -3.81 -5.62 6.37
C SER A 133 -5.34 -5.76 6.36
N ASN A 134 -6.00 -5.45 5.23
CA ASN A 134 -7.43 -5.69 5.05
C ASN A 134 -7.78 -7.17 5.19
N PHE A 135 -7.02 -8.07 4.54
CA PHE A 135 -7.23 -9.50 4.66
C PHE A 135 -7.13 -9.95 6.13
N TYR A 136 -6.13 -9.46 6.87
CA TYR A 136 -6.01 -9.77 8.29
C TYR A 136 -7.21 -9.27 9.09
N ALA A 137 -7.56 -7.99 8.97
CA ALA A 137 -8.65 -7.37 9.73
C ALA A 137 -10.01 -8.05 9.47
N TYR A 138 -10.31 -8.38 8.21
CA TYR A 138 -11.58 -9.03 7.84
C TYR A 138 -11.68 -10.50 8.25
N ASN A 139 -10.56 -11.17 8.53
CA ASN A 139 -10.54 -12.56 8.96
C ASN A 139 -10.40 -12.73 10.48
N LEU A 140 -10.26 -11.64 11.25
CA LEU A 140 -10.32 -11.71 12.70
C LEU A 140 -11.74 -12.01 13.17
N THR A 141 -11.87 -12.98 14.06
CA THR A 141 -13.12 -13.14 14.83
C THR A 141 -13.31 -11.94 15.77
N ALA A 142 -14.56 -11.67 16.17
CA ALA A 142 -14.84 -10.62 17.15
C ALA A 142 -14.06 -10.81 18.46
N LEU A 143 -13.86 -12.06 18.89
CA LEU A 143 -13.07 -12.38 20.07
C LEU A 143 -11.60 -12.02 19.88
N GLU A 144 -10.98 -12.42 18.77
CA GLU A 144 -9.57 -12.09 18.51
C GLU A 144 -9.36 -10.58 18.37
N ASN A 145 -10.27 -9.90 17.67
CA ASN A 145 -10.22 -8.44 17.53
C ASN A 145 -10.33 -7.74 18.89
N SER A 146 -11.18 -8.24 19.80
CA SER A 146 -11.34 -7.64 21.14
C SER A 146 -10.09 -7.71 22.03
N LYS A 147 -9.12 -8.58 21.69
CA LYS A 147 -7.84 -8.71 22.41
C LYS A 147 -6.85 -7.60 22.04
N ILE A 148 -6.98 -7.02 20.85
CA ILE A 148 -6.09 -5.97 20.35
C ILE A 148 -6.49 -4.64 21.00
N ARG A 149 -5.60 -4.06 21.81
CA ARG A 149 -5.85 -2.83 22.58
C ARG A 149 -5.32 -1.58 21.90
N LEU A 150 -4.31 -1.76 21.06
CA LEU A 150 -3.65 -0.72 20.31
C LEU A 150 -3.05 -1.36 19.06
N PHE A 151 -3.15 -0.66 17.94
CA PHE A 151 -2.41 -0.94 16.73
C PHE A 151 -1.60 0.31 16.36
N MET A 152 -0.31 0.14 16.10
CA MET A 152 0.60 1.21 15.67
C MET A 152 1.17 0.83 14.30
N ASP A 153 0.98 1.73 13.34
CA ASP A 153 1.48 1.59 11.99
C ASP A 153 2.82 2.31 11.87
N TYR A 154 3.83 1.60 11.39
CA TYR A 154 5.20 2.07 11.22
C TYR A 154 5.48 2.04 9.73
N ASP A 155 5.18 3.15 9.07
CA ASP A 155 5.38 3.34 7.64
C ASP A 155 6.13 4.65 7.42
N MET A 156 7.17 4.62 6.58
CA MET A 156 8.06 5.75 6.30
C MET A 156 8.61 6.42 7.58
N MET A 157 9.31 5.64 8.40
CA MET A 157 9.82 6.06 9.71
C MET A 157 11.10 6.94 9.66
N ALA A 158 11.66 7.24 8.48
CA ALA A 158 12.94 7.97 8.34
C ALA A 158 13.00 8.94 7.15
#